data_AF-A0A6C6Y189-F1
#
_entry.id   AF-A0A6C6Y189-F1
#
_cell.length_a   1.000
_cell.length_b   1.000
_cell.length_c   1.000
_cell.angle_alpha   90.00
_cell.angle_beta   90.00
_cell.angle_gamma   90.00
#
_symmetry.space_group_name_H-M   'P 1'
#
loop_
_entity.id
_entity.type
_entity.pdbx_description
1 polymer ?
#
loop_
_entity_poly.entity_id
_entity_poly.type
_entity_poly.pdbx_seq_one_letter_code
_entity_poly.pdbx_strand_id
1 'polypeptide(L)'
;MNSLFHALLLLGLTAYSFAAPAADSVRWCNKSPQEQRKCEALKTATGHFTCLEKSDTMQCIEAIKAGMADAITLDGGDIYEASLANHDLHPIIAEDYGETSSDTCYYAVAVVKKGSGFSFSELKGKKSCHTGLGKSAGWNIPIGTLVSEGILKWEGPEKEQIESAVSRFFSASCVPGAAKDVYPKLCELCANCARSHMEPYYDYEGAFKCLKDGKGDVAFVKHLTVKDADPSVYELLCKDGSRKELSDYLSCSLARVPGHAVVTRSDKNLAHKIWQYIEAAKSTFPNLFKSSDYGGKNLMFKDSTKRLVLAPDNMNAYLYLGAEYMHIIQALKKKEPTSTPT
;
A
#
# COMPACT_ATOMS: atom_id res chain seq x y z
N MET A 1 -24.47 53.29 -59.17
CA MET A 1 -25.09 53.56 -57.85
C MET A 1 -25.93 52.35 -57.47
N ASN A 2 -25.60 51.74 -56.32
CA ASN A 2 -26.31 50.73 -55.50
C ASN A 2 -26.81 49.44 -56.18
N SER A 3 -26.14 48.28 -56.04
CA SER A 3 -25.94 47.41 -54.85
C SER A 3 -27.23 46.75 -54.33
N LEU A 4 -27.37 45.44 -54.54
CA LEU A 4 -28.12 44.51 -53.68
C LEU A 4 -27.56 43.09 -53.85
N PHE A 5 -26.41 42.86 -53.19
CA PHE A 5 -25.87 41.52 -52.94
C PHE A 5 -26.71 40.84 -51.85
N HIS A 6 -27.21 39.64 -52.12
CA HIS A 6 -27.78 38.76 -51.11
C HIS A 6 -26.65 38.20 -50.23
N ALA A 7 -26.57 38.65 -48.99
CA ALA A 7 -25.67 38.09 -47.98
C ALA A 7 -26.36 36.93 -47.24
N LEU A 8 -25.89 35.70 -47.48
CA LEU A 8 -26.13 34.58 -46.56
C LEU A 8 -25.35 34.84 -45.26
N LEU A 9 -26.06 35.11 -44.16
CA LEU A 9 -25.46 35.08 -42.83
C LEU A 9 -25.44 33.63 -42.31
N LEU A 10 -24.28 32.99 -42.41
CA LEU A 10 -23.94 31.81 -41.63
C LEU A 10 -23.58 32.27 -40.20
N LEU A 11 -24.53 32.12 -39.27
CA LEU A 11 -24.28 32.27 -37.83
C LEU A 11 -23.45 31.06 -37.35
N GLY A 12 -22.13 31.17 -37.44
CA GLY A 12 -21.20 30.28 -36.76
C GLY A 12 -21.20 30.59 -35.27
N LEU A 13 -21.94 29.82 -34.48
CA LEU A 13 -21.82 29.81 -33.02
C LEU A 13 -20.50 29.12 -32.63
N THR A 14 -19.42 29.89 -32.51
CA THR A 14 -18.22 29.43 -31.81
C THR A 14 -18.52 29.41 -30.32
N ALA A 15 -18.86 28.23 -29.79
CA ALA A 15 -18.87 28.00 -28.36
C ALA A 15 -17.43 28.09 -27.84
N TYR A 16 -17.04 29.27 -27.35
CA TYR A 16 -15.88 29.38 -26.48
C TYR A 16 -16.24 28.69 -25.17
N SER A 17 -15.86 27.41 -25.03
CA SER A 17 -15.79 26.76 -23.73
C SER A 17 -14.76 27.52 -22.90
N PHE A 18 -15.23 28.45 -22.07
CA PHE A 18 -14.45 28.93 -20.94
C PHE A 18 -14.27 27.73 -20.01
N ALA A 19 -13.14 27.03 -20.14
CA ALA A 19 -12.70 26.13 -19.09
C ALA A 19 -12.61 26.99 -17.82
N ALA A 20 -13.45 26.71 -16.82
CA ALA A 20 -13.30 27.30 -15.50
C ALA A 20 -11.83 27.08 -15.07
N PRO A 21 -11.17 28.07 -14.46
CA PRO A 21 -9.82 27.86 -13.94
C PRO A 21 -9.84 26.60 -13.09
N ALA A 22 -8.92 25.67 -13.37
CA ALA A 22 -8.83 24.41 -12.65
C ALA A 22 -8.85 24.74 -11.16
N ALA A 23 -9.88 24.26 -10.45
CA ALA A 23 -10.06 24.56 -9.04
C ALA A 23 -8.75 24.27 -8.30
N ASP A 24 -8.24 25.25 -7.54
CA ASP A 24 -6.97 25.16 -6.81
C ASP A 24 -7.08 24.15 -5.68
N SER A 25 -7.06 22.87 -6.07
CA SER A 25 -7.33 21.72 -5.20
C SER A 25 -6.36 20.58 -5.54
N VAL A 26 -6.21 19.65 -4.61
CA VAL A 26 -5.48 18.39 -4.79
C VAL A 26 -6.49 17.26 -4.96
N ARG A 27 -6.41 16.54 -6.07
CA ARG A 27 -7.26 15.37 -6.35
C ARG A 27 -6.69 14.13 -5.66
N TRP A 28 -7.23 13.78 -4.51
CA TRP A 28 -6.82 12.60 -3.76
C TRP A 28 -7.49 11.34 -4.31
N CYS A 29 -6.72 10.30 -4.59
CA CYS A 29 -7.25 9.02 -5.05
C CYS A 29 -7.52 8.07 -3.87
N ASN A 30 -8.70 7.46 -3.86
CA ASN A 30 -9.18 6.56 -2.82
C ASN A 30 -9.44 5.17 -3.41
N LYS A 31 -9.05 4.10 -2.70
CA LYS A 31 -9.19 2.71 -3.18
C LYS A 31 -10.34 1.93 -2.53
N SER A 32 -11.24 2.62 -1.82
CA SER A 32 -12.43 2.02 -1.22
C SER A 32 -13.51 3.07 -0.89
N PRO A 33 -14.78 2.64 -0.77
CA PRO A 33 -15.87 3.51 -0.34
C PRO A 33 -15.68 4.13 1.06
N GLN A 34 -14.93 3.46 1.95
CA GLN A 34 -14.59 3.97 3.28
C GLN A 34 -13.55 5.09 3.19
N GLU A 35 -12.53 4.95 2.34
CA GLU A 35 -11.57 6.02 2.07
C GLU A 35 -12.23 7.21 1.39
N GLN A 36 -13.13 6.98 0.42
CA GLN A 36 -13.88 8.05 -0.25
C GLN A 36 -14.68 8.87 0.77
N ARG A 37 -15.38 8.23 1.71
CA ARG A 37 -16.11 8.92 2.79
C ARG A 37 -15.20 9.79 3.67
N LYS A 38 -14.02 9.30 4.04
CA LYS A 38 -13.04 10.06 4.82
C LYS A 38 -12.48 11.24 4.02
N CYS A 39 -12.19 11.04 2.74
CA CYS A 39 -11.73 12.09 1.85
C CYS A 39 -12.78 13.19 1.66
N GLU A 40 -14.06 12.85 1.48
CA GLU A 40 -15.12 13.86 1.33
C GLU A 40 -15.30 14.70 2.60
N ALA A 41 -15.09 14.11 3.79
CA ALA A 41 -15.05 14.86 5.04
C ALA A 41 -13.85 15.82 5.10
N LEU A 42 -12.66 15.37 4.68
CA LEU A 42 -11.46 16.22 4.56
C LEU A 42 -11.69 17.38 3.58
N LYS A 43 -12.26 17.10 2.40
CA LYS A 43 -12.64 18.12 1.41
C LYS A 43 -13.62 19.13 1.99
N THR A 44 -14.65 18.69 2.69
CA THR A 44 -15.65 19.58 3.31
C THR A 44 -15.02 20.47 4.38
N ALA A 45 -14.09 19.93 5.17
CA ALA A 45 -13.43 20.68 6.25
C ALA A 45 -12.37 21.70 5.77
N THR A 46 -11.84 21.54 4.55
CA THR A 46 -10.66 22.30 4.10
C THR A 46 -10.89 23.08 2.80
N GLY A 47 -11.75 22.62 1.90
CA GLY A 47 -11.91 23.17 0.54
C GLY A 47 -10.72 22.93 -0.40
N HIS A 48 -9.64 22.28 0.08
CA HIS A 48 -8.38 22.12 -0.64
C HIS A 48 -8.27 20.79 -1.41
N PHE A 49 -9.22 19.87 -1.22
CA PHE A 49 -9.16 18.53 -1.81
C PHE A 49 -10.37 18.23 -2.68
N THR A 50 -10.17 17.37 -3.67
CA THR A 50 -11.23 16.65 -4.38
C THR A 50 -10.93 15.15 -4.31
N CYS A 51 -11.96 14.31 -4.39
CA CYS A 51 -11.85 12.89 -4.06
C CYS A 51 -12.24 12.04 -5.26
N LEU A 52 -11.32 11.20 -5.73
CA LEU A 52 -11.54 10.27 -6.83
C LEU A 52 -11.49 8.83 -6.30
N GLU A 53 -12.62 8.13 -6.33
CA GLU A 53 -12.65 6.71 -6.01
C GLU A 53 -12.24 5.86 -7.21
N LYS A 54 -11.39 4.86 -6.96
CA LYS A 54 -11.06 3.76 -7.87
C LYS A 54 -11.25 2.42 -7.16
N SER A 55 -11.32 1.34 -7.91
CA SER A 55 -11.59 0.02 -7.30
C SER A 55 -10.37 -0.61 -6.61
N ASP A 56 -9.16 -0.15 -6.92
CA ASP A 56 -7.93 -0.69 -6.36
C ASP A 56 -6.75 0.31 -6.46
N THR A 57 -5.63 -0.06 -5.84
CA THR A 57 -4.39 0.73 -5.80
C THR A 57 -3.82 0.99 -7.20
N MET A 58 -3.83 0.00 -8.11
CA MET A 58 -3.22 0.15 -9.44
C MET A 58 -3.99 1.15 -10.29
N GLN A 59 -5.32 1.13 -10.23
CA GLN A 59 -6.14 2.14 -10.91
C GLN A 59 -5.92 3.55 -10.36
N CYS A 60 -5.58 3.69 -9.08
CA CYS A 60 -5.16 4.99 -8.55
C CYS A 60 -3.79 5.43 -9.07
N ILE A 61 -2.81 4.51 -9.15
CA ILE A 61 -1.50 4.77 -9.76
C ILE A 61 -1.67 5.20 -11.23
N GLU A 62 -2.48 4.48 -12.00
CA GLU A 62 -2.80 4.82 -13.39
C GLU A 62 -3.54 6.16 -13.52
N ALA A 63 -4.46 6.46 -12.60
CA ALA A 63 -5.17 7.74 -12.60
C ALA A 63 -4.24 8.91 -12.29
N ILE A 64 -3.26 8.74 -11.40
CA ILE A 64 -2.25 9.77 -11.13
C ILE A 64 -1.34 9.93 -12.35
N LYS A 65 -0.86 8.83 -12.95
CA LYS A 65 -0.07 8.90 -14.19
C LYS A 65 -0.82 9.64 -15.29
N ALA A 66 -2.10 9.34 -15.50
CA ALA A 66 -2.96 9.95 -16.52
C ALA A 66 -3.39 11.39 -16.18
N GLY A 67 -2.95 11.94 -15.04
CA GLY A 67 -3.33 13.29 -14.61
C GLY A 67 -4.80 13.43 -14.23
N MET A 68 -5.51 12.35 -13.91
CA MET A 68 -6.89 12.33 -13.40
C MET A 68 -6.95 12.51 -11.87
N ALA A 69 -5.94 12.04 -11.15
CA ALA A 69 -5.72 12.28 -9.72
C ALA A 69 -4.33 12.88 -9.50
N ASP A 70 -4.02 13.35 -8.29
CA ASP A 70 -2.75 14.00 -7.95
C ASP A 70 -1.93 13.22 -6.93
N ALA A 71 -2.57 12.55 -5.97
CA ALA A 71 -1.86 11.88 -4.89
C ALA A 71 -2.60 10.67 -4.35
N ILE A 72 -1.83 9.73 -3.79
CA ILE A 72 -2.29 8.59 -3.00
C ILE A 72 -1.18 8.19 -2.02
N THR A 73 -1.55 7.63 -0.85
CA THR A 73 -0.61 7.00 0.08
C THR A 73 -0.42 5.52 -0.26
N LEU A 74 0.83 5.09 -0.41
CA LEU A 74 1.22 3.74 -0.82
C LEU A 74 2.12 3.06 0.21
N ASP A 75 1.98 1.73 0.30
CA ASP A 75 2.94 0.84 0.96
C ASP A 75 4.25 0.75 0.13
N GLY A 76 5.36 0.38 0.76
CA GLY A 76 6.66 0.24 0.08
C GLY A 76 6.64 -0.65 -1.18
N GLY A 77 5.84 -1.71 -1.20
CA GLY A 77 5.71 -2.56 -2.37
C GLY A 77 4.95 -1.88 -3.51
N ASP A 78 3.92 -1.10 -3.17
CA ASP A 78 3.19 -0.31 -4.17
C ASP A 78 3.98 0.92 -4.63
N ILE A 79 4.85 1.49 -3.79
CA ILE A 79 5.81 2.54 -4.19
C ILE A 79 6.76 2.02 -5.26
N TYR A 80 7.27 0.78 -5.11
CA TYR A 80 8.08 0.15 -6.15
C TYR A 80 7.33 0.09 -7.48
N GLU A 81 6.09 -0.43 -7.47
CA GLU A 81 5.28 -0.56 -8.69
C GLU A 81 4.99 0.81 -9.33
N ALA A 82 4.60 1.78 -8.52
CA ALA A 82 4.31 3.14 -8.95
C ALA A 82 5.54 3.85 -9.53
N SER A 83 6.75 3.43 -9.16
CA SER A 83 8.01 4.00 -9.65
C SER A 83 8.52 3.39 -10.95
N LEU A 84 7.93 2.29 -11.42
CA LEU A 84 8.33 1.67 -12.68
C LEU A 84 8.16 2.66 -13.84
N ALA A 85 8.97 2.51 -14.88
CA ALA A 85 9.07 3.47 -15.98
C ALA A 85 7.73 3.77 -16.68
N ASN A 86 6.77 2.84 -16.62
CA ASN A 86 5.43 3.02 -17.16
C ASN A 86 4.52 3.89 -16.27
N HIS A 87 4.88 4.20 -15.03
CA HIS A 87 4.10 5.00 -14.09
C HIS A 87 4.83 6.27 -13.63
N ASP A 88 6.14 6.18 -13.39
CA ASP A 88 7.05 7.30 -13.05
C ASP A 88 6.52 8.19 -11.91
N LEU A 89 5.99 7.57 -10.86
CA LEU A 89 5.55 8.25 -9.65
C LEU A 89 6.64 8.18 -8.58
N HIS A 90 6.71 9.22 -7.74
CA HIS A 90 7.77 9.39 -6.76
C HIS A 90 7.19 9.67 -5.37
N PRO A 91 7.80 9.12 -4.29
CA PRO A 91 7.39 9.40 -2.92
C PRO A 91 7.80 10.81 -2.52
N ILE A 92 6.85 11.60 -2.02
CA ILE A 92 7.05 13.00 -1.65
C ILE A 92 6.85 13.26 -0.16
N ILE A 93 6.08 12.45 0.56
CA ILE A 93 5.78 12.67 1.97
C ILE A 93 5.75 11.31 2.67
N ALA A 94 6.65 11.10 3.63
CA ALA A 94 6.73 9.88 4.42
C ALA A 94 5.81 9.94 5.65
N GLU A 95 5.16 8.83 5.97
CA GLU A 95 4.58 8.62 7.29
C GLU A 95 5.67 8.34 8.34
N ASP A 96 5.55 9.00 9.48
CA ASP A 96 6.42 8.81 10.63
C ASP A 96 5.61 8.36 11.85
N TYR A 97 6.08 7.31 12.52
CA TYR A 97 5.35 6.59 13.56
C TYR A 97 5.78 6.93 14.99
N GLY A 98 6.81 7.76 15.17
CA GLY A 98 7.16 8.37 16.46
C GLY A 98 7.64 7.44 17.58
N GLU A 99 8.16 6.24 17.29
CA GLU A 99 8.54 5.25 18.33
C GLU A 99 10.05 5.23 18.69
N THR A 100 10.95 5.79 17.89
CA THR A 100 12.43 5.76 18.04
C THR A 100 13.10 7.05 17.50
N SER A 101 14.39 7.05 17.12
CA SER A 101 15.07 8.21 16.51
C SER A 101 15.16 8.12 14.97
N SER A 102 14.54 7.10 14.36
CA SER A 102 14.65 6.76 12.93
C SER A 102 13.29 6.50 12.27
N ASP A 103 12.29 7.30 12.63
CA ASP A 103 10.86 6.94 12.72
C ASP A 103 10.03 6.95 11.45
N THR A 104 10.64 7.12 10.30
CA THR A 104 9.99 6.89 9.01
C THR A 104 10.02 5.41 8.61
N CYS A 105 10.18 4.49 9.56
CA CYS A 105 10.28 3.05 9.32
C CYS A 105 9.46 2.25 10.33
N TYR A 106 9.11 1.02 9.99
CA TYR A 106 8.49 0.05 10.89
C TYR A 106 9.10 -1.34 10.69
N TYR A 107 8.88 -2.24 11.63
CA TYR A 107 9.33 -3.63 11.54
C TYR A 107 8.22 -4.55 11.04
N ALA A 108 8.52 -5.34 10.01
CA ALA A 108 7.69 -6.45 9.56
C ALA A 108 7.94 -7.68 10.44
N VAL A 109 6.87 -8.28 10.96
CA VAL A 109 6.93 -9.37 11.92
C VAL A 109 5.99 -10.50 11.53
N ALA A 110 6.34 -11.73 11.94
CA ALA A 110 5.47 -12.89 11.89
C ALA A 110 4.90 -13.12 13.30
N VAL A 111 3.57 -13.07 13.43
CA VAL A 111 2.87 -13.22 14.70
C VAL A 111 2.17 -14.57 14.73
N VAL A 112 2.29 -15.28 15.85
CA VAL A 112 1.62 -16.57 16.08
C VAL A 112 0.93 -16.57 17.43
N LYS A 113 0.01 -17.52 17.63
CA LYS A 113 -0.51 -17.81 18.98
C LYS A 113 0.52 -18.60 19.79
N LYS A 114 0.66 -18.28 21.08
CA LYS A 114 1.47 -19.03 22.03
C LYS A 114 1.02 -20.49 22.08
N GLY A 115 1.98 -21.40 22.25
CA GLY A 115 1.72 -22.85 22.29
C GLY A 115 1.49 -23.52 20.93
N SER A 116 1.61 -22.79 19.81
CA SER A 116 1.46 -23.36 18.46
C SER A 116 2.60 -24.32 18.05
N GLY A 117 3.75 -24.28 18.72
CA GLY A 117 4.77 -25.35 18.67
C GLY A 117 5.59 -25.50 17.39
N PHE A 118 5.62 -24.49 16.51
CA PHE A 118 6.42 -24.49 15.27
C PHE A 118 7.38 -23.28 15.15
N SER A 119 8.52 -23.45 14.51
CA SER A 119 9.48 -22.37 14.22
C SER A 119 9.22 -21.74 12.84
N PHE A 120 9.95 -20.67 12.50
CA PHE A 120 9.83 -20.02 11.17
C PHE A 120 10.15 -20.98 10.01
N SER A 121 11.10 -21.90 10.20
CA SER A 121 11.45 -22.92 9.19
C SER A 121 10.39 -24.01 9.01
N GLU A 122 9.44 -24.12 9.93
CA GLU A 122 8.35 -25.12 9.95
C GLU A 122 7.01 -24.55 9.44
N LEU A 123 7.04 -23.41 8.74
CA LEU A 123 5.87 -22.76 8.17
C LEU A 123 5.23 -23.54 7.01
N LYS A 124 5.93 -24.53 6.43
CA LYS A 124 5.39 -25.37 5.36
C LYS A 124 4.15 -26.13 5.83
N GLY A 125 3.07 -26.05 5.06
CA GLY A 125 1.79 -26.68 5.37
C GLY A 125 0.94 -25.98 6.43
N LYS A 126 1.42 -24.88 7.02
CA LYS A 126 0.62 -24.04 7.92
C LYS A 126 -0.38 -23.18 7.16
N LYS A 127 -1.33 -22.60 7.89
CA LYS A 127 -2.28 -21.61 7.38
C LYS A 127 -1.76 -20.20 7.63
N SER A 128 -1.89 -19.30 6.66
CA SER A 128 -1.27 -17.96 6.76
C SER A 128 -2.23 -16.81 6.45
N CYS A 129 -2.08 -15.72 7.20
CA CYS A 129 -2.84 -14.47 7.01
C CYS A 129 -1.89 -13.36 6.57
N HIS A 130 -2.20 -12.71 5.44
CA HIS A 130 -1.34 -11.71 4.83
C HIS A 130 -2.09 -10.38 4.67
N THR A 131 -1.40 -9.24 4.82
CA THR A 131 -2.03 -7.93 4.65
C THR A 131 -2.56 -7.67 3.24
N GLY A 132 -2.02 -8.37 2.25
CA GLY A 132 -2.36 -8.23 0.84
C GLY A 132 -1.17 -8.56 -0.07
N LEU A 133 -1.45 -9.06 -1.27
CA LEU A 133 -0.46 -9.39 -2.28
C LEU A 133 0.41 -8.17 -2.60
N GLY A 134 1.73 -8.37 -2.70
CA GLY A 134 2.68 -7.32 -3.04
C GLY A 134 2.97 -6.28 -1.95
N LYS A 135 2.29 -6.32 -0.79
CA LYS A 135 2.59 -5.41 0.32
C LYS A 135 3.88 -5.81 1.04
N SER A 136 4.60 -4.82 1.60
CA SER A 136 5.89 -5.04 2.26
C SER A 136 5.83 -6.09 3.37
N ALA A 137 5.06 -5.81 4.43
CA ALA A 137 5.06 -6.65 5.65
C ALA A 137 4.30 -7.97 5.46
N GLY A 138 3.25 -7.94 4.65
CA GLY A 138 2.38 -9.09 4.43
C GLY A 138 2.82 -10.01 3.31
N TRP A 139 3.68 -9.58 2.38
CA TRP A 139 4.07 -10.39 1.22
C TRP A 139 5.56 -10.32 0.92
N ASN A 140 6.07 -9.18 0.47
CA ASN A 140 7.44 -9.10 -0.08
C ASN A 140 8.50 -9.53 0.93
N ILE A 141 8.43 -9.03 2.18
CA ILE A 141 9.37 -9.39 3.24
C ILE A 141 9.23 -10.86 3.67
N PRO A 142 8.04 -11.37 4.09
CA PRO A 142 7.95 -12.75 4.56
C PRO A 142 8.24 -13.77 3.46
N ILE A 143 7.74 -13.56 2.23
CA ILE A 143 7.99 -14.49 1.13
C ILE A 143 9.45 -14.41 0.67
N GLY A 144 10.02 -13.19 0.57
CA GLY A 144 11.44 -13.01 0.28
C GLY A 144 12.34 -13.69 1.31
N THR A 145 12.01 -13.58 2.60
CA THR A 145 12.74 -14.27 3.68
C THR A 145 12.64 -15.79 3.53
N LEU A 146 11.45 -16.33 3.26
CA LEU A 146 11.28 -17.77 3.05
C LEU A 146 12.11 -18.28 1.86
N VAL A 147 12.21 -17.52 0.78
CA VAL A 147 13.03 -17.86 -0.40
C VAL A 147 14.51 -17.76 -0.06
N SER A 148 14.97 -16.67 0.56
CA SER A 148 16.39 -16.45 0.85
C SER A 148 16.96 -17.46 1.84
N GLU A 149 16.16 -17.89 2.82
CA GLU A 149 16.52 -18.93 3.79
C GLU A 149 16.38 -20.37 3.24
N GLY A 150 15.98 -20.53 1.96
CA GLY A 150 15.78 -21.83 1.33
C GLY A 150 14.59 -22.65 1.89
N ILE A 151 13.73 -22.03 2.69
CA ILE A 151 12.55 -22.65 3.30
C ILE A 151 11.46 -22.85 2.23
N LEU A 152 11.23 -21.83 1.40
CA LEU A 152 10.37 -21.89 0.22
C LEU A 152 11.21 -22.18 -1.02
N LYS A 153 11.04 -23.38 -1.58
CA LYS A 153 11.65 -23.75 -2.86
C LYS A 153 10.89 -23.07 -4.00
N TRP A 154 11.58 -22.22 -4.73
CA TRP A 154 11.06 -21.51 -5.91
C TRP A 154 12.15 -21.43 -6.96
N GLU A 155 11.82 -21.76 -8.22
CA GLU A 155 12.80 -21.80 -9.31
C GLU A 155 13.11 -20.40 -9.90
N GLY A 156 12.52 -19.36 -9.31
CA GLY A 156 12.69 -17.99 -9.75
C GLY A 156 11.64 -17.55 -10.77
N PRO A 157 11.58 -16.24 -11.02
CA PRO A 157 10.45 -15.62 -11.71
C PRO A 157 10.42 -15.89 -13.23
N GLU A 158 11.52 -16.41 -13.79
CA GLU A 158 11.58 -16.83 -15.19
C GLU A 158 10.81 -18.12 -15.46
N LYS A 159 10.66 -18.99 -14.45
CA LYS A 159 10.06 -20.32 -14.59
C LYS A 159 8.71 -20.46 -13.88
N GLU A 160 8.52 -19.77 -12.75
CA GLU A 160 7.33 -19.91 -11.93
C GLU A 160 6.95 -18.57 -11.31
N GLN A 161 5.67 -18.21 -11.32
CA GLN A 161 5.17 -17.07 -10.53
C GLN A 161 5.28 -17.38 -9.04
N ILE A 162 5.72 -16.41 -8.24
CA ILE A 162 5.94 -16.64 -6.80
C ILE A 162 4.66 -17.10 -6.09
N GLU A 163 3.49 -16.63 -6.51
CA GLU A 163 2.18 -17.02 -6.04
C GLU A 163 1.94 -18.54 -6.17
N SER A 164 2.40 -19.15 -7.27
CA SER A 164 2.31 -20.61 -7.48
C SER A 164 3.11 -21.37 -6.42
N ALA A 165 4.35 -20.94 -6.17
CA ALA A 165 5.21 -21.56 -5.16
C ALA A 165 4.60 -21.42 -3.75
N VAL A 166 4.12 -20.22 -3.40
CA VAL A 166 3.47 -19.96 -2.11
C VAL A 166 2.17 -20.76 -1.96
N SER A 167 1.38 -20.89 -3.03
CA SER A 167 0.15 -21.68 -3.04
C SER A 167 0.39 -23.18 -2.83
N ARG A 168 1.59 -23.69 -3.12
CA ARG A 168 2.00 -25.07 -2.82
C ARG A 168 2.63 -25.21 -1.43
N PHE A 169 3.12 -24.11 -0.86
CA PHE A 169 3.84 -24.09 0.41
C PHE A 169 2.92 -24.06 1.62
N PHE A 170 1.96 -23.12 1.66
CA PHE A 170 0.94 -23.07 2.71
C PHE A 170 -0.22 -24.00 2.39
N SER A 171 -0.91 -24.52 3.43
CA SER A 171 -2.06 -25.39 3.21
C SER A 171 -3.29 -24.62 2.73
N ALA A 172 -3.51 -23.44 3.31
CA ALA A 172 -4.52 -22.45 2.93
C ALA A 172 -4.09 -21.06 3.44
N SER A 173 -4.47 -20.00 2.75
CA SER A 173 -4.11 -18.63 3.13
C SER A 173 -5.26 -17.65 2.92
N CYS A 174 -5.16 -16.48 3.55
CA CYS A 174 -5.83 -15.28 3.06
C CYS A 174 -4.78 -14.28 2.59
N VAL A 175 -4.71 -14.10 1.27
CA VAL A 175 -3.84 -13.15 0.55
C VAL A 175 -4.73 -12.23 -0.30
N PRO A 176 -5.27 -11.15 0.29
CA PRO A 176 -6.09 -10.19 -0.44
C PRO A 176 -5.40 -9.69 -1.72
N GLY A 177 -6.09 -9.77 -2.86
CA GLY A 177 -5.56 -9.42 -4.18
C GLY A 177 -4.93 -10.57 -4.96
N ALA A 178 -4.81 -11.77 -4.39
CA ALA A 178 -4.41 -12.94 -5.16
C ALA A 178 -5.50 -13.33 -6.17
N ALA A 179 -5.07 -13.81 -7.34
CA ALA A 179 -5.97 -14.28 -8.40
C ALA A 179 -6.65 -15.59 -7.98
N LYS A 180 -7.80 -15.50 -7.32
CA LYS A 180 -8.55 -16.64 -6.74
C LYS A 180 -8.80 -17.78 -7.74
N ASP A 181 -9.09 -17.44 -8.99
CA ASP A 181 -9.38 -18.43 -10.03
C ASP A 181 -8.14 -19.22 -10.48
N VAL A 182 -6.94 -18.66 -10.25
CA VAL A 182 -5.66 -19.30 -10.58
C VAL A 182 -5.04 -19.97 -9.35
N TYR A 183 -5.11 -19.32 -8.18
CA TYR A 183 -4.50 -19.75 -6.93
C TYR A 183 -5.53 -19.80 -5.80
N PRO A 184 -6.51 -20.73 -5.84
CA PRO A 184 -7.63 -20.74 -4.89
C PRO A 184 -7.20 -20.87 -3.43
N LYS A 185 -6.12 -21.62 -3.16
CA LYS A 185 -5.56 -21.76 -1.80
C LYS A 185 -5.10 -20.45 -1.18
N LEU A 186 -4.67 -19.48 -2.00
CA LEU A 186 -4.25 -18.16 -1.49
C LEU A 186 -5.43 -17.30 -1.01
N CYS A 187 -6.65 -17.63 -1.43
CA CYS A 187 -7.87 -16.93 -1.05
C CYS A 187 -8.81 -17.76 -0.17
N GLU A 188 -8.44 -19.00 0.17
CA GLU A 188 -9.32 -19.95 0.85
C GLU A 188 -9.77 -19.49 2.24
N LEU A 189 -8.94 -18.75 2.97
CA LEU A 189 -9.28 -18.24 4.30
C LEU A 189 -10.01 -16.88 4.25
N CYS A 190 -9.94 -16.18 3.12
CA CYS A 190 -10.59 -14.88 2.91
C CYS A 190 -12.12 -15.01 2.80
N ALA A 191 -12.83 -13.88 2.92
CA ALA A 191 -14.27 -13.83 2.61
C ALA A 191 -14.51 -13.63 1.10
N ASN A 192 -13.89 -12.61 0.51
CA ASN A 192 -13.99 -12.27 -0.92
C ASN A 192 -12.62 -12.03 -1.59
N CYS A 193 -11.53 -12.00 -0.82
CA CYS A 193 -10.14 -11.87 -1.30
C CYS A 193 -9.85 -10.55 -2.05
N ALA A 194 -10.72 -9.54 -1.97
CA ALA A 194 -10.48 -8.24 -2.58
C ALA A 194 -9.32 -7.52 -1.88
N ARG A 195 -8.46 -6.83 -2.64
CA ARG A 195 -7.38 -6.00 -2.10
C ARG A 195 -7.89 -4.62 -1.60
N SER A 196 -8.95 -4.64 -0.80
CA SER A 196 -9.62 -3.45 -0.28
C SER A 196 -10.33 -3.75 1.04
N HIS A 197 -10.80 -2.72 1.74
CA HIS A 197 -11.53 -2.87 3.00
C HIS A 197 -12.91 -3.55 2.87
N MET A 198 -13.28 -4.03 1.68
CA MET A 198 -14.40 -4.94 1.48
C MET A 198 -14.08 -6.37 1.94
N GLU A 199 -12.81 -6.75 1.99
CA GLU A 199 -12.32 -8.00 2.59
C GLU A 199 -12.03 -7.77 4.08
N PRO A 200 -12.73 -8.45 5.01
CA PRO A 200 -12.51 -8.27 6.46
C PRO A 200 -11.10 -8.60 6.95
N TYR A 201 -10.37 -9.44 6.21
CA TYR A 201 -8.98 -9.80 6.51
C TYR A 201 -7.94 -9.00 5.72
N TYR A 202 -8.35 -7.94 5.04
CA TYR A 202 -7.44 -7.03 4.35
C TYR A 202 -6.69 -6.10 5.30
N ASP A 203 -5.48 -5.74 4.86
CA ASP A 203 -4.56 -4.86 5.55
C ASP A 203 -4.08 -5.42 6.91
N TYR A 204 -3.34 -4.61 7.65
CA TYR A 204 -2.67 -5.03 8.88
C TYR A 204 -3.63 -5.60 9.94
N GLU A 205 -4.68 -4.86 10.30
CA GLU A 205 -5.63 -5.27 11.33
C GLU A 205 -6.47 -6.47 10.87
N GLY A 206 -6.80 -6.55 9.57
CA GLY A 206 -7.51 -7.69 9.01
C GLY A 206 -6.68 -8.97 9.03
N ALA A 207 -5.39 -8.91 8.67
CA ALA A 207 -4.51 -10.07 8.73
C ALA A 207 -4.32 -10.56 10.17
N PHE A 208 -4.19 -9.65 11.14
CA PHE A 208 -4.17 -10.03 12.55
C PHE A 208 -5.51 -10.60 13.02
N LYS A 209 -6.64 -10.05 12.54
CA LYS A 209 -7.98 -10.60 12.80
C LYS A 209 -8.12 -12.03 12.29
N CYS A 210 -7.59 -12.34 11.11
CA CYS A 210 -7.59 -13.70 10.54
C CYS A 210 -6.88 -14.71 11.47
N LEU A 211 -5.76 -14.33 12.10
CA LEU A 211 -5.10 -15.14 13.13
C LEU A 211 -5.95 -15.21 14.41
N LYS A 212 -6.48 -14.08 14.88
CA LYS A 212 -7.32 -14.01 16.09
C LYS A 212 -8.53 -14.93 15.99
N ASP A 213 -9.24 -14.90 14.87
CA ASP A 213 -10.39 -15.74 14.54
C ASP A 213 -10.03 -17.24 14.37
N GLY A 214 -8.75 -17.60 14.42
CA GLY A 214 -8.27 -18.98 14.30
C GLY A 214 -8.33 -19.54 12.88
N LYS A 215 -8.43 -18.68 11.86
CA LYS A 215 -8.39 -19.12 10.47
C LYS A 215 -6.98 -19.45 9.99
N GLY A 216 -6.01 -18.65 10.41
CA GLY A 216 -4.58 -18.87 10.14
C GLY A 216 -3.79 -19.23 11.38
N ASP A 217 -2.63 -19.85 11.17
CA ASP A 217 -1.65 -20.20 12.21
C ASP A 217 -0.63 -19.08 12.43
N VAL A 218 -0.35 -18.29 11.38
CA VAL A 218 0.58 -17.15 11.38
C VAL A 218 -0.06 -15.94 10.69
N ALA A 219 0.18 -14.74 11.22
CA ALA A 219 -0.12 -13.48 10.54
C ALA A 219 1.17 -12.69 10.27
N PHE A 220 1.33 -12.22 9.03
CA PHE A 220 2.43 -11.35 8.64
C PHE A 220 1.96 -9.90 8.63
N VAL A 221 2.45 -9.11 9.59
CA VAL A 221 1.99 -7.73 9.87
C VAL A 221 3.16 -6.83 10.27
N LYS A 222 2.89 -5.56 10.61
CA LYS A 222 3.87 -4.66 11.25
C LYS A 222 3.79 -4.82 12.78
N HIS A 223 4.89 -4.60 13.49
CA HIS A 223 4.92 -4.65 14.97
C HIS A 223 3.86 -3.75 15.63
N LEU A 224 3.61 -2.56 15.06
CA LEU A 224 2.58 -1.61 15.55
C LEU A 224 1.16 -2.19 15.59
N THR A 225 0.85 -3.20 14.78
CA THR A 225 -0.48 -3.83 14.75
C THR A 225 -0.78 -4.62 16.00
N VAL A 226 0.25 -5.18 16.64
CA VAL A 226 0.14 -6.05 17.81
C VAL A 226 0.64 -5.39 19.08
N LYS A 227 0.90 -4.09 19.05
CA LYS A 227 1.35 -3.30 20.21
C LYS A 227 0.40 -3.45 21.41
N ASP A 228 -0.91 -3.47 21.15
CA ASP A 228 -1.95 -3.58 22.17
C ASP A 228 -2.57 -4.99 22.22
N ALA A 229 -1.94 -5.98 21.60
CA ALA A 229 -2.39 -7.37 21.67
C ALA A 229 -1.99 -8.02 23.00
N ASP A 230 -2.76 -9.03 23.44
CA ASP A 230 -2.49 -9.74 24.69
C ASP A 230 -1.18 -10.57 24.59
N PRO A 231 -0.11 -10.19 25.33
CA PRO A 231 1.17 -10.89 25.27
C PRO A 231 1.12 -12.28 25.91
N SER A 232 0.05 -12.64 26.63
CA SER A 232 -0.17 -14.00 27.12
C SER A 232 -0.71 -14.93 26.02
N VAL A 233 -1.25 -14.37 24.94
CA VAL A 233 -1.87 -15.14 23.84
C VAL A 233 -1.00 -15.15 22.59
N TYR A 234 -0.26 -14.09 22.32
CA TYR A 234 0.51 -13.93 21.08
C TYR A 234 2.01 -13.77 21.33
N GLU A 235 2.81 -14.21 20.36
CA GLU A 235 4.26 -14.06 20.35
C GLU A 235 4.79 -13.89 18.92
N LEU A 236 6.03 -13.45 18.79
CA LEU A 236 6.72 -13.26 17.52
C LEU A 236 7.48 -14.54 17.13
N LEU A 237 7.46 -14.85 15.84
CA LEU A 237 8.24 -15.91 15.23
C LEU A 237 9.48 -15.32 14.56
N CYS A 238 10.67 -15.66 15.07
CA CYS A 238 11.93 -15.07 14.65
C CYS A 238 12.59 -15.87 13.52
N LYS A 239 13.42 -15.21 12.70
CA LYS A 239 14.12 -15.84 11.57
C LYS A 239 15.07 -16.96 12.00
N ASP A 240 15.68 -16.82 13.19
CA ASP A 240 16.60 -17.80 13.79
C ASP A 240 15.89 -19.05 14.35
N GLY A 241 14.57 -19.16 14.18
CA GLY A 241 13.76 -20.26 14.69
C GLY A 241 13.29 -20.09 16.14
N SER A 242 13.77 -19.06 16.84
CA SER A 242 13.29 -18.72 18.19
C SER A 242 11.91 -18.06 18.15
N ARG A 243 11.34 -17.90 19.34
CA ARG A 243 10.08 -17.17 19.59
C ARG A 243 10.35 -16.13 20.68
N LYS A 244 9.80 -14.93 20.53
CA LYS A 244 9.98 -13.83 21.49
C LYS A 244 8.70 -13.07 21.77
N GLU A 245 8.70 -12.27 22.83
CA GLU A 245 7.57 -11.41 23.17
C GLU A 245 7.31 -10.35 22.09
N LEU A 246 6.09 -9.81 22.05
CA LEU A 246 5.70 -8.79 21.07
C LEU A 246 6.53 -7.51 21.18
N SER A 247 7.01 -7.18 22.38
CA SER A 247 7.90 -6.05 22.67
C SER A 247 9.31 -6.22 22.11
N ASP A 248 9.75 -7.45 21.85
CA ASP A 248 11.12 -7.74 21.41
C ASP A 248 11.31 -7.63 19.89
N TYR A 249 10.39 -6.96 19.19
CA TYR A 249 10.37 -6.85 17.72
C TYR A 249 11.67 -6.31 17.12
N LEU A 250 12.42 -5.47 17.85
CA LEU A 250 13.73 -4.97 17.41
C LEU A 250 14.73 -6.11 17.19
N SER A 251 14.67 -7.14 18.04
CA SER A 251 15.53 -8.32 17.96
C SER A 251 14.85 -9.52 17.28
N CYS A 252 13.54 -9.45 17.06
CA CYS A 252 12.73 -10.49 16.44
C CYS A 252 11.78 -9.88 15.39
N SER A 253 12.36 -9.51 14.25
CA SER A 253 11.62 -9.07 13.06
C SER A 253 12.20 -9.69 11.81
N LEU A 254 11.40 -9.71 10.74
CA LEU A 254 11.84 -10.20 9.44
C LEU A 254 12.70 -9.15 8.74
N ALA A 255 12.26 -7.89 8.78
CA ALA A 255 13.01 -6.75 8.27
C ALA A 255 12.52 -5.43 8.88
N ARG A 256 13.39 -4.43 8.87
CA ARG A 256 13.05 -3.01 9.01
C ARG A 256 12.62 -2.48 7.63
N VAL A 257 11.47 -1.83 7.55
CA VAL A 257 10.81 -1.43 6.30
C VAL A 257 10.50 0.06 6.34
N PRO A 258 10.70 0.82 5.25
CA PRO A 258 10.28 2.21 5.16
C PRO A 258 8.77 2.39 5.36
N GLY A 259 8.39 3.52 5.93
CA GLY A 259 7.01 3.92 6.14
C GLY A 259 6.27 4.09 4.82
N HIS A 260 4.95 4.11 4.91
CA HIS A 260 4.13 4.41 3.72
C HIS A 260 4.38 5.85 3.31
N ALA A 261 4.21 6.14 2.02
CA ALA A 261 4.45 7.48 1.49
C ALA A 261 3.31 7.94 0.61
N VAL A 262 3.04 9.24 0.66
CA VAL A 262 2.29 9.92 -0.40
C VAL A 262 3.16 9.95 -1.65
N VAL A 263 2.62 9.48 -2.76
CA VAL A 263 3.27 9.53 -4.07
C VAL A 263 2.54 10.47 -5.00
N THR A 264 3.27 11.07 -5.95
CA THR A 264 2.72 11.91 -7.01
C THR A 264 3.59 11.82 -8.27
N ARG A 265 3.21 12.53 -9.34
CA ARG A 265 4.01 12.67 -10.56
C ARG A 265 5.28 13.47 -10.30
N SER A 266 6.25 13.38 -11.20
CA SER A 266 7.44 14.24 -11.17
C SER A 266 7.11 15.72 -11.48
N ASP A 267 6.55 16.42 -10.50
CA ASP A 267 6.20 17.85 -10.53
C ASP A 267 6.40 18.45 -9.13
N LYS A 268 7.44 19.30 -9.00
CA LYS A 268 7.81 19.93 -7.73
C LYS A 268 6.74 20.88 -7.19
N ASN A 269 6.05 21.60 -8.08
CA ASN A 269 5.01 22.54 -7.67
C ASN A 269 3.81 21.77 -7.12
N LEU A 270 3.45 20.67 -7.78
CA LEU A 270 2.42 19.78 -7.29
C LEU A 270 2.80 19.15 -5.95
N ALA A 271 4.03 18.65 -5.81
CA ALA A 271 4.51 18.06 -4.56
C ALA A 271 4.46 19.05 -3.38
N HIS A 272 4.93 20.28 -3.58
CA HIS A 272 4.84 21.35 -2.58
C HIS A 272 3.40 21.73 -2.26
N LYS A 273 2.51 21.80 -3.26
CA LYS A 273 1.09 22.07 -3.06
C LYS A 273 0.41 20.97 -2.23
N ILE A 274 0.68 19.71 -2.54
CA ILE A 274 0.17 18.55 -1.77
C ILE A 274 0.61 18.66 -0.30
N TRP A 275 1.89 18.91 -0.06
CA TRP A 275 2.42 19.10 1.29
C TRP A 275 1.74 20.26 2.03
N GLN A 276 1.67 21.44 1.42
CA GLN A 276 1.07 22.63 2.02
C GLN A 276 -0.40 22.38 2.40
N TYR A 277 -1.18 21.74 1.54
CA TYR A 277 -2.59 21.48 1.80
C TYR A 277 -2.81 20.42 2.87
N ILE A 278 -1.96 19.39 2.93
CA ILE A 278 -1.99 18.41 4.03
C ILE A 278 -1.63 19.07 5.36
N GLU A 279 -0.58 19.89 5.40
CA GLU A 279 -0.19 20.59 6.65
C GLU A 279 -1.28 21.56 7.11
N ALA A 280 -1.86 22.35 6.19
CA ALA A 280 -2.98 23.24 6.50
C ALA A 280 -4.19 22.46 7.06
N ALA A 281 -4.49 21.31 6.47
CA ALA A 281 -5.60 20.46 6.90
C ALA A 281 -5.49 19.95 8.33
N LYS A 282 -4.28 19.82 8.90
CA LYS A 282 -4.13 19.36 10.30
C LYS A 282 -4.82 20.29 11.31
N SER A 283 -4.99 21.57 10.98
CA SER A 283 -5.64 22.56 11.85
C SER A 283 -7.18 22.44 11.86
N THR A 284 -7.80 22.15 10.70
CA THR A 284 -9.26 22.06 10.54
C THR A 284 -9.78 20.63 10.52
N PHE A 285 -8.89 19.65 10.35
CA PHE A 285 -9.17 18.22 10.33
C PHE A 285 -8.16 17.48 11.24
N PRO A 286 -8.21 17.71 12.58
CA PRO A 286 -7.20 17.20 13.52
C PRO A 286 -7.17 15.66 13.61
N ASN A 287 -8.22 14.99 13.16
CA ASN A 287 -8.35 13.53 13.14
C ASN A 287 -7.89 12.90 11.81
N LEU A 288 -6.92 13.52 11.11
CA LEU A 288 -6.42 13.03 9.81
C LEU A 288 -5.99 11.55 9.84
N PHE A 289 -5.37 11.10 10.94
CA PHE A 289 -4.90 9.72 11.11
C PHE A 289 -5.90 8.84 11.89
N LYS A 290 -7.15 9.25 12.07
CA LYS A 290 -8.18 8.42 12.73
C LYS A 290 -9.16 7.91 11.70
N SER A 291 -9.38 6.59 11.66
CA SER A 291 -10.26 5.97 10.66
C SER A 291 -11.50 5.28 11.23
N SER A 292 -11.57 5.10 12.56
CA SER A 292 -12.71 4.44 13.21
C SER A 292 -14.06 5.08 12.86
N ASP A 293 -14.08 6.40 12.69
CA ASP A 293 -15.29 7.18 12.45
C ASP A 293 -15.86 6.96 11.04
N TYR A 294 -15.10 6.29 10.17
CA TYR A 294 -15.43 5.99 8.79
C TYR A 294 -15.60 4.48 8.53
N GLY A 295 -15.68 3.67 9.59
CA GLY A 295 -15.93 2.23 9.50
C GLY A 295 -14.74 1.43 8.95
N GLY A 296 -13.51 1.87 9.23
CA GLY A 296 -12.30 1.17 8.79
C GLY A 296 -11.06 1.51 9.61
N LYS A 297 -9.91 1.02 9.15
CA LYS A 297 -8.57 1.25 9.71
C LYS A 297 -7.62 1.64 8.60
N ASN A 298 -6.65 2.51 8.87
CA ASN A 298 -5.63 2.95 7.92
C ASN A 298 -6.20 3.56 6.63
N LEU A 299 -7.34 4.24 6.73
CA LEU A 299 -7.99 4.90 5.59
C LEU A 299 -7.24 6.17 5.21
N MET A 300 -6.81 6.29 3.95
CA MET A 300 -5.94 7.35 3.38
C MET A 300 -4.52 7.39 3.96
N PHE A 301 -4.38 7.28 5.28
CA PHE A 301 -3.12 7.22 6.02
C PHE A 301 -3.26 6.15 7.10
N LYS A 302 -2.14 5.57 7.55
CA LYS A 302 -2.14 4.61 8.66
C LYS A 302 -2.58 5.29 9.95
N ASP A 303 -3.38 4.57 10.74
CA ASP A 303 -3.86 5.06 12.05
C ASP A 303 -2.70 5.25 13.04
N SER A 304 -1.59 4.56 12.78
CA SER A 304 -0.37 4.64 13.59
C SER A 304 0.50 5.86 13.27
N THR A 305 0.18 6.63 12.23
CA THR A 305 0.96 7.83 11.83
C THR A 305 0.89 8.89 12.91
N LYS A 306 2.03 9.44 13.30
CA LYS A 306 2.17 10.52 14.29
C LYS A 306 2.42 11.85 13.62
N ARG A 307 3.25 11.86 12.58
CA ARG A 307 3.53 13.03 11.76
C ARG A 307 3.81 12.60 10.32
N LEU A 308 3.86 13.59 9.45
CA LEU A 308 4.26 13.44 8.07
C LEU A 308 5.58 14.20 7.88
N VAL A 309 6.46 13.66 7.06
CA VAL A 309 7.78 14.22 6.80
C VAL A 309 7.93 14.44 5.30
N LEU A 310 8.14 15.69 4.89
CA LEU A 310 8.42 16.02 3.50
C LEU A 310 9.74 15.36 3.05
N ALA A 311 9.68 14.61 1.96
CA ALA A 311 10.87 14.03 1.36
C ALA A 311 11.64 15.11 0.57
N PRO A 312 12.98 15.00 0.48
CA PRO A 312 13.79 15.85 -0.41
C PRO A 312 13.30 15.81 -1.87
N ASP A 313 13.43 16.92 -2.60
CA ASP A 313 13.05 17.06 -4.01
C ASP A 313 13.61 15.98 -4.95
N ASN A 314 14.78 15.42 -4.63
CA ASN A 314 15.45 14.40 -5.43
C ASN A 314 15.16 12.97 -4.94
N MET A 315 14.22 12.80 -4.01
CA MET A 315 13.81 11.49 -3.53
C MET A 315 13.15 10.71 -4.65
N ASN A 316 13.68 9.51 -4.92
CA ASN A 316 13.07 8.52 -5.80
C ASN A 316 12.79 7.23 -5.02
N ALA A 317 12.10 6.28 -5.64
CA ALA A 317 11.75 5.04 -4.96
C ALA A 317 12.98 4.22 -4.51
N TYR A 318 14.09 4.21 -5.24
CA TYR A 318 15.31 3.50 -4.82
C TYR A 318 15.91 4.10 -3.54
N LEU A 319 16.02 5.44 -3.48
CA LEU A 319 16.52 6.15 -2.30
C LEU A 319 15.57 6.00 -1.10
N TYR A 320 14.26 6.02 -1.35
CA TYR A 320 13.24 5.90 -0.32
C TYR A 320 13.15 4.48 0.26
N LEU A 321 13.12 3.48 -0.62
CA LEU A 321 12.95 2.08 -0.25
C LEU A 321 14.24 1.46 0.29
N GLY A 322 15.39 1.94 -0.19
CA GLY A 322 16.71 1.43 0.16
C GLY A 322 17.10 0.17 -0.62
N ALA A 323 18.41 -0.03 -0.75
CA ALA A 323 18.99 -1.07 -1.61
C ALA A 323 18.56 -2.50 -1.23
N GLU A 324 18.53 -2.82 0.07
CA GLU A 324 18.16 -4.15 0.57
C GLU A 324 16.71 -4.51 0.20
N TYR A 325 15.78 -3.59 0.46
CA TYR A 325 14.37 -3.78 0.12
C TYR A 325 14.15 -3.91 -1.39
N MET A 326 14.84 -3.07 -2.18
CA MET A 326 14.80 -3.11 -3.65
C MET A 326 15.28 -4.46 -4.18
N HIS A 327 16.35 -5.01 -3.61
CA HIS A 327 16.86 -6.33 -4.00
C HIS A 327 15.85 -7.45 -3.73
N ILE A 328 15.18 -7.44 -2.56
CA ILE A 328 14.14 -8.41 -2.21
C ILE A 328 13.00 -8.38 -3.23
N ILE A 329 12.43 -7.19 -3.51
CA ILE A 329 11.32 -7.08 -4.45
C ILE A 329 11.71 -7.51 -5.86
N GLN A 330 12.88 -7.06 -6.33
CA GLN A 330 13.34 -7.40 -7.68
C GLN A 330 13.59 -8.90 -7.84
N ALA A 331 14.07 -9.58 -6.79
CA ALA A 331 14.25 -11.03 -6.81
C ALA A 331 12.92 -11.79 -6.91
N LEU A 332 11.84 -11.26 -6.32
CA LEU A 332 10.51 -11.86 -6.34
C LEU A 332 9.72 -11.60 -7.64
N LYS A 333 10.16 -10.64 -8.46
CA LYS A 333 9.45 -10.22 -9.67
C LYS A 333 10.19 -10.62 -10.94
N LYS A 334 9.42 -10.94 -11.98
CA LYS A 334 9.98 -11.18 -13.31
C LYS A 334 10.52 -9.87 -13.88
N LYS A 335 11.75 -9.88 -14.39
CA LYS A 335 12.18 -8.85 -15.33
C LYS A 335 11.48 -9.15 -16.65
N GLU A 336 10.63 -8.26 -17.15
CA GLU A 336 10.40 -8.29 -18.59
C GLU A 336 11.75 -8.03 -19.28
N PRO A 337 12.12 -8.80 -20.30
CA PRO A 337 13.25 -8.44 -21.14
C PRO A 337 12.90 -7.09 -21.77
N THR A 338 13.71 -6.07 -21.51
CA THR A 338 13.70 -4.84 -22.29
C THR A 338 14.02 -5.21 -23.74
N SER A 339 12.99 -5.38 -24.56
CA SER A 339 13.16 -5.42 -26.00
C SER A 339 13.63 -4.03 -26.43
N THR A 340 14.91 -3.94 -26.75
CA THR A 340 15.44 -2.77 -27.46
C THR A 340 15.01 -2.95 -28.92
N PRO A 341 14.28 -2.01 -29.53
CA PRO A 341 14.05 -2.07 -30.96
C PRO A 341 15.38 -1.81 -31.66
N THR A 342 15.88 -2.80 -32.40
CA THR A 342 16.90 -2.62 -33.45
C THR A 342 16.38 -1.76 -34.58
#